data_AF-A0A6G3X7N0-F1
#
_entry.id   AF-A0A6G3X7N0-F1
#
_cell.length_a   1.000
_cell.length_b   1.000
_cell.length_c   1.000
_cell.angle_alpha   90.00
_cell.angle_beta   90.00
_cell.angle_gamma   90.00
#
_symmetry.space_group_name_H-M   'P 1'
#
loop_
_entity.id
_entity.type
_entity.pdbx_description
1 polymer ?
#
loop_
_entity_poly.entity_id
_entity_poly.type
_entity_poly.pdbx_seq_one_letter_code
_entity_poly.pdbx_strand_id
1 'polypeptide(L)' 'MSDLTALPADFTWGVATAAYQIEGAVAEDGRSPSIWDTFSHTP' A
#
# COMPACT_ATOMS: atom_id res chain seq x y z
N MET A 1 20.70 -15.70 11.16
CA MET A 1 20.72 -14.24 10.91
C MET A 1 21.19 -14.08 9.48
N SER A 2 20.39 -13.49 8.59
CA SER A 2 20.78 -13.30 7.19
C SER A 2 21.95 -12.32 7.10
N ASP A 3 22.97 -12.66 6.30
CA ASP A 3 24.12 -11.80 6.06
C ASP A 3 23.76 -10.73 5.03
N LEU A 4 23.56 -9.50 5.50
CA LEU A 4 23.21 -8.36 4.65
C LEU A 4 24.39 -7.88 3.77
N THR A 5 25.62 -8.34 4.04
CA THR A 5 26.79 -8.00 3.23
C THR A 5 26.82 -8.73 1.88
N ALA A 6 25.93 -9.71 1.67
CA ALA A 6 25.80 -10.45 0.42
C ALA A 6 25.02 -9.71 -0.68
N LEU A 7 24.41 -8.56 -0.38
CA LEU A 7 23.68 -7.77 -1.38
C LEU A 7 24.63 -6.87 -2.18
N PRO A 8 24.34 -6.56 -3.46
CA PRO A 8 25.10 -5.60 -4.25
C PRO A 8 25.20 -4.23 -3.57
N ALA A 9 26.29 -3.50 -3.84
CA ALA A 9 26.51 -2.17 -3.26
C ALA A 9 25.43 -1.14 -3.66
N ASP A 10 24.77 -1.37 -4.79
CA ASP A 10 23.68 -0.55 -5.35
C ASP A 10 22.29 -1.12 -5.05
N PHE A 11 22.18 -2.07 -4.13
CA PHE A 11 20.88 -2.62 -3.74
C PHE A 11 19.98 -1.52 -3.15
N THR A 12 18.78 -1.38 -3.72
CA THR A 12 17.81 -0.39 -3.26
C THR A 12 16.91 -0.96 -2.18
N TRP A 13 16.98 -0.37 -1.00
CA TRP A 13 16.04 -0.63 0.08
C TRP A 13 14.85 0.31 0.01
N GLY A 14 13.67 -0.20 0.34
CA GLY A 14 12.48 0.60 0.36
C GLY A 14 11.37 -0.03 1.18
N VAL A 15 10.30 0.74 1.32
CA VAL A 15 9.03 0.32 1.90
C VAL A 15 7.92 0.74 0.94
N ALA A 16 6.78 0.05 0.99
CA ALA A 16 5.66 0.32 0.11
C ALA A 16 4.34 0.19 0.88
N THR A 17 3.34 0.94 0.42
CA THR A 17 1.94 0.87 0.86
C THR A 17 1.03 0.93 -0.37
N ALA A 18 -0.28 0.73 -0.17
CA ALA A 18 -1.28 0.99 -1.19
C ALA A 18 -2.37 1.93 -0.65
N ALA A 19 -2.92 2.77 -1.53
CA ALA A 19 -3.87 3.83 -1.19
C ALA A 19 -5.00 3.36 -0.27
N TYR A 20 -5.80 2.38 -0.71
CA TYR A 20 -6.95 1.89 0.06
C TYR A 20 -6.57 1.27 1.42
N GLN A 21 -5.34 0.80 1.58
CA GLN A 21 -4.89 0.19 2.83
C GLN A 21 -4.56 1.24 3.91
N ILE A 22 -4.21 2.48 3.54
CA ILE A 22 -3.64 3.45 4.50
C ILE A 22 -4.17 4.88 4.40
N GLU A 23 -4.74 5.32 3.26
CA GLU A 23 -5.12 6.73 3.08
C GLU A 23 -6.36 7.12 3.88
N GLY A 24 -7.38 6.27 3.93
CA GLY A 24 -8.68 6.65 4.49
C GLY A 24 -9.43 7.65 3.58
N ALA A 25 -10.02 8.70 4.17
CA ALA A 25 -10.71 9.78 3.47
C ALA A 25 -11.64 9.32 2.33
N VAL A 26 -12.36 8.21 2.53
CA VAL A 26 -12.94 7.42 1.42
C VAL A 26 -14.05 8.17 0.66
N ALA A 27 -14.62 9.21 1.28
CA ALA A 27 -15.76 10.00 0.79
C ALA A 27 -15.46 11.51 0.73
N GLU A 28 -14.18 11.92 0.73
CA GLU A 28 -13.76 13.32 0.70
C GLU A 28 -13.32 13.75 -0.72
N ASP A 29 -13.33 15.06 -0.96
CA ASP A 29 -12.73 15.73 -2.13
C ASP A 29 -13.03 15.13 -3.51
N GLY A 30 -14.21 14.55 -3.68
CA GLY A 30 -14.64 13.98 -4.95
C GLY A 30 -13.99 12.64 -5.32
N ARG A 31 -13.36 11.95 -4.36
CA ARG A 31 -12.88 10.57 -4.57
C ARG A 31 -14.04 9.68 -5.02
N SER A 32 -13.85 9.02 -6.17
CA SER A 32 -14.80 8.02 -6.65
C SER A 32 -14.58 6.65 -5.98
N PRO A 33 -15.63 5.87 -5.71
CA PRO A 33 -15.50 4.53 -5.14
C PRO A 33 -14.64 3.60 -6.02
N SER A 34 -13.76 2.83 -5.38
CA SER A 34 -13.07 1.70 -5.99
C SER A 34 -13.85 0.40 -5.77
N ILE A 35 -13.42 -0.69 -6.42
CA ILE A 35 -14.01 -2.01 -6.18
C ILE A 35 -13.86 -2.48 -4.72
N TRP A 36 -12.82 -2.05 -4.03
CA TRP A 36 -12.58 -2.44 -2.64
C TRP A 36 -13.56 -1.78 -1.67
N ASP A 37 -14.04 -0.57 -1.99
CA ASP A 37 -15.12 0.08 -1.24
C ASP A 37 -16.39 -0.77 -1.29
N THR A 38 -16.78 -1.25 -2.48
CA THR A 38 -17.96 -2.12 -2.64
C THR A 38 -17.77 -3.48 -1.98
N PHE A 39 -16.63 -4.13 -2.24
CA PHE A 39 -16.38 -5.49 -1.74
C PHE A 39 -16.34 -5.54 -0.21
N SER A 40 -15.63 -4.62 0.44
CA SER A 40 -15.47 -4.63 1.91
C SER A 40 -16.74 -4.32 2.69
N HIS A 41 -17.71 -3.65 2.07
CA HIS A 41 -19.02 -3.35 2.66
C HIS A 41 -20.09 -4.39 2.26
N THR A 42 -19.70 -5.47 1.57
CA THR A 42 -20.56 -6.62 1.33
C THR A 42 -20.62 -7.48 2.59
N PRO A 43 -21.79 -7.69 3.22
CA PRO A 43 -21.93 -8.42 4.48
C PRO A 43 -21.48 -9.89 4.43
#